data_AF-A0A6P3ZD28-F1
#
_entry.id   AF-A0A6P3ZD28-F1
#
_cell.length_a   1.000
_cell.length_b   1.000
_cell.length_c   1.000
_cell.angle_alpha   90.00
_cell.angle_beta   90.00
_cell.angle_gamma   90.00
#
_symmetry.space_group_name_H-M   'P 1'
#
loop_
_entity.id
_entity.type
_entity.pdbx_description
1 polymer ?
#
loop_
_entity_poly.entity_id
_entity_poly.type
_entity_poly.pdbx_seq_one_letter_code
_entity_poly.pdbx_strand_id
1 'polypeptide(L)'
;MAKDAIALLDHLGWKKAHVFGHSMGGMIACKLAAMVPERVLSLALLNVTGGGFECFPKFDRQTLSIAIRFLRAKTPEQRAAVDLDTHYSKEYLEEYVGSATRRAILYQEYVKGITATGMQSNYGFEGQINACWTHKVTRTEIELIRSAGFLVSVIHGRCISQLFKHCSCLF
;
A
#
# COMPACT_ATOMS: atom_id res chain seq x y z
N MET A 1 -6.68 -3.89 -12.54
CA MET A 1 -5.47 -3.11 -12.15
C MET A 1 -4.17 -3.65 -12.75
N ALA A 2 -3.78 -4.93 -12.59
CA ALA A 2 -2.52 -5.41 -13.19
C ALA A 2 -2.52 -5.33 -14.73
N LYS A 3 -3.61 -5.73 -15.38
CA LYS A 3 -3.82 -5.54 -16.84
C LYS A 3 -3.76 -4.07 -17.26
N ASP A 4 -4.33 -3.18 -16.46
CA ASP A 4 -4.34 -1.74 -16.74
C ASP A 4 -2.92 -1.16 -16.66
N ALA A 5 -2.12 -1.61 -15.69
CA ALA A 5 -0.71 -1.24 -15.60
C ALA A 5 0.10 -1.77 -16.82
N ILE A 6 -0.17 -2.99 -17.29
CA ILE A 6 0.45 -3.52 -18.53
C ILE A 6 0.07 -2.65 -19.73
N ALA A 7 -1.22 -2.33 -19.89
CA ALA A 7 -1.72 -1.48 -20.97
C ALA A 7 -1.11 -0.06 -20.91
N LEU A 8 -0.88 0.48 -19.71
CA LEU A 8 -0.19 1.75 -19.53
C LEU A 8 1.27 1.68 -20.00
N LEU A 9 1.99 0.61 -19.66
CA LEU A 9 3.36 0.42 -20.15
C LEU A 9 3.38 0.35 -21.69
N ASP A 10 2.38 -0.29 -22.30
CA ASP A 10 2.26 -0.39 -23.75
C ASP A 10 1.99 0.98 -24.37
N HIS A 11 1.06 1.75 -23.79
CA HIS A 11 0.74 3.11 -24.20
C HIS A 11 1.95 4.04 -24.14
N LEU A 12 2.79 3.90 -23.10
CA LEU A 12 4.02 4.67 -22.92
C LEU A 12 5.20 4.12 -23.75
N GLY A 13 5.03 2.99 -24.44
CA GLY A 13 6.09 2.33 -25.22
C GLY A 13 7.20 1.69 -24.38
N TRP A 14 7.04 1.57 -23.06
CA TRP A 14 8.06 1.02 -22.17
C TRP A 14 8.13 -0.49 -22.29
N LYS A 15 9.22 -1.06 -22.81
CA LYS A 15 9.30 -2.53 -23.00
C LYS A 15 9.53 -3.29 -21.71
N LYS A 16 10.34 -2.74 -20.80
CA LYS A 16 10.61 -3.30 -19.47
C LYS A 16 10.60 -2.20 -18.41
N ALA A 17 10.32 -2.54 -17.16
CA ALA A 17 10.30 -1.59 -16.05
C ALA A 17 10.76 -2.22 -14.73
N HIS A 18 11.27 -1.38 -13.83
CA HIS A 18 11.36 -1.72 -12.40
C HIS A 18 9.98 -1.51 -11.79
N VAL A 19 9.47 -2.52 -11.10
CA VAL A 19 8.11 -2.49 -10.53
C VAL A 19 8.21 -2.37 -9.02
N PHE A 20 7.56 -1.34 -8.47
CA PHE A 20 7.44 -1.11 -7.04
C PHE A 20 5.98 -1.12 -6.64
N GLY A 21 5.63 -1.86 -5.60
CA GLY A 21 4.27 -1.89 -5.07
C GLY A 21 4.25 -1.78 -3.56
N HIS A 22 3.38 -0.89 -3.05
CA HIS A 22 3.16 -0.67 -1.63
C HIS A 22 1.74 -1.12 -1.24
N SER A 23 1.59 -1.87 -0.14
CA SER A 23 0.29 -2.34 0.35
C SER A 23 -0.49 -3.11 -0.74
N MET A 24 -1.74 -2.77 -1.05
CA MET A 24 -2.48 -3.37 -2.17
C MET A 24 -1.75 -3.23 -3.52
N GLY A 25 -0.93 -2.18 -3.69
CA GLY A 25 -0.09 -2.00 -4.88
C GLY A 25 0.92 -3.14 -5.09
N GLY A 26 1.44 -3.76 -4.03
CA GLY A 26 2.34 -4.89 -4.18
C GLY A 26 1.63 -6.17 -4.62
N MET A 27 0.37 -6.36 -4.23
CA MET A 27 -0.48 -7.44 -4.76
C MET A 27 -0.70 -7.31 -6.27
N ILE A 28 -0.93 -6.07 -6.74
CA ILE A 28 -1.06 -5.74 -8.16
C ILE A 28 0.27 -5.96 -8.88
N ALA A 29 1.38 -5.54 -8.28
CA ALA A 29 2.73 -5.72 -8.80
C ALA A 29 3.08 -7.21 -8.97
N CYS A 30 2.75 -8.06 -8.00
CA CYS A 30 2.92 -9.51 -8.11
C CYS A 30 2.13 -10.09 -9.29
N LYS A 31 0.86 -9.71 -9.46
CA LYS A 31 0.07 -10.16 -10.62
C LYS A 31 0.68 -9.71 -11.94
N LEU A 32 1.10 -8.45 -12.05
CA LEU A 32 1.77 -7.93 -13.24
C LEU A 32 3.05 -8.74 -13.54
N ALA A 33 3.89 -8.96 -12.53
CA ALA A 33 5.14 -9.69 -12.66
C ALA A 33 4.95 -11.16 -13.03
N ALA A 34 3.87 -11.80 -12.58
CA ALA A 34 3.51 -13.16 -12.98
C ALA A 34 2.93 -13.23 -14.41
N MET A 35 2.23 -12.17 -14.85
CA MET A 35 1.61 -12.12 -16.18
C MET A 35 2.59 -11.80 -17.30
N VAL A 36 3.56 -10.93 -17.06
CA VAL A 36 4.55 -10.46 -18.05
C VAL A 36 5.99 -10.43 -17.47
N PRO A 37 6.51 -11.58 -16.98
CA PRO A 37 7.80 -11.63 -16.29
C PRO A 37 8.97 -11.08 -17.13
N GLU A 38 8.93 -11.27 -18.45
CA GLU A 38 9.92 -10.77 -19.41
C GLU A 38 10.02 -9.23 -19.46
N ARG A 39 9.00 -8.55 -18.92
CA ARG A 39 8.90 -7.09 -18.85
C ARG A 39 9.31 -6.50 -17.50
N VAL A 40 9.68 -7.33 -16.54
CA VAL A 40 10.10 -6.87 -15.20
C VAL A 40 11.62 -6.93 -15.07
N LEU A 41 12.24 -5.78 -14.77
CA LEU A 41 13.68 -5.68 -14.50
C LEU A 41 14.00 -6.02 -13.04
N SER A 42 13.14 -5.57 -12.12
CA SER A 42 13.18 -5.94 -10.70
C SER A 42 11.81 -5.68 -10.07
N LEU A 43 11.54 -6.34 -8.95
CA LEU A 43 10.31 -6.21 -8.18
C LEU A 43 10.63 -5.80 -6.72
N ALA A 44 10.05 -4.70 -6.26
CA ALA A 44 10.15 -4.26 -4.87
C ALA A 44 8.75 -4.21 -4.23
N LEU A 45 8.59 -4.91 -3.12
CA LEU A 45 7.33 -5.06 -2.40
C LEU A 45 7.44 -4.45 -1.01
N LEU A 46 6.73 -3.35 -0.76
CA LEU A 46 6.75 -2.65 0.52
C LEU A 46 5.45 -2.91 1.29
N ASN A 47 5.57 -3.35 2.54
CA ASN A 47 4.46 -3.59 3.47
C ASN A 47 3.29 -4.35 2.82
N VAL A 48 3.63 -5.44 2.13
CA VAL A 48 2.67 -6.24 1.35
C VAL A 48 2.26 -7.50 2.11
N THR A 49 1.05 -8.00 1.84
CA THR A 49 0.53 -9.31 2.29
C THR A 49 0.09 -10.13 1.07
N GLY A 50 -0.01 -11.45 1.22
CA GLY A 50 -0.43 -12.37 0.16
C GLY A 50 -1.91 -12.24 -0.21
N GLY A 51 -2.66 -11.48 0.58
CA GLY A 51 -4.11 -11.28 0.44
C GLY A 51 -4.92 -12.19 1.35
N GLY A 52 -6.25 -12.16 1.18
CA GLY A 52 -7.16 -13.02 1.93
C GLY A 52 -7.14 -12.77 3.44
N PHE A 53 -7.08 -13.84 4.24
CA PHE A 53 -7.22 -13.74 5.70
C PHE A 53 -6.08 -12.96 6.38
N GLU A 54 -4.92 -12.86 5.73
CA GLU A 54 -3.79 -12.05 6.24
C GLU A 54 -4.07 -10.54 6.20
N CYS A 55 -5.06 -10.10 5.41
CA CYS A 55 -5.49 -8.72 5.38
C CYS A 55 -6.39 -8.36 6.57
N PHE A 56 -6.81 -9.32 7.40
CA PHE A 56 -7.57 -8.99 8.60
C PHE A 56 -6.67 -8.28 9.61
N PRO A 57 -7.08 -7.09 10.06
CA PRO A 57 -6.42 -6.43 11.18
C PRO A 57 -6.43 -7.35 12.40
N LYS A 58 -5.38 -7.28 13.22
CA LYS A 58 -5.38 -7.97 14.51
C LYS A 58 -6.51 -7.40 15.38
N PHE A 59 -7.25 -8.26 16.06
CA PHE A 59 -8.25 -7.84 17.04
C PHE A 59 -7.56 -7.41 18.35
N ASP A 60 -6.94 -6.24 18.33
CA ASP A 60 -6.38 -5.59 19.51
C ASP A 60 -7.09 -4.25 19.82
N ARG A 61 -6.86 -3.74 21.03
CA ARG A 61 -7.48 -2.50 21.51
C ARG A 61 -7.13 -1.29 20.64
N GLN A 62 -5.92 -1.26 20.09
CA GLN A 62 -5.44 -0.15 19.27
C GLN A 62 -6.14 -0.12 17.92
N THR A 63 -6.22 -1.26 17.26
CA THR A 63 -6.94 -1.45 15.99
C THR A 63 -8.42 -1.13 16.15
N LEU A 64 -9.05 -1.58 17.24
CA LEU A 64 -10.43 -1.25 17.56
C LEU A 64 -10.63 0.26 17.78
N SER A 65 -9.72 0.89 18.54
CA SER A 65 -9.75 2.34 18.76
C SER A 65 -9.65 3.12 17.45
N ILE A 66 -8.71 2.75 16.58
CA ILE A 66 -8.52 3.37 15.27
C ILE A 66 -9.79 3.20 14.41
N ALA A 67 -10.35 1.99 14.35
CA ALA A 67 -11.57 1.71 13.59
C ALA A 67 -12.76 2.58 14.07
N ILE A 68 -12.96 2.69 15.39
CA ILE A 68 -14.01 3.54 15.97
C ILE A 68 -13.78 5.02 15.63
N ARG A 69 -12.54 5.49 15.73
CA ARG A 69 -12.19 6.88 15.39
C ARG A 69 -12.45 7.18 13.92
N PHE A 70 -12.09 6.28 13.01
CA PHE A 70 -12.40 6.40 11.59
C PHE A 70 -13.91 6.41 11.31
N LEU A 71 -14.67 5.53 11.97
CA LEU A 71 -16.13 5.48 11.80
C LEU A 71 -16.79 6.80 12.24
N ARG A 72 -16.29 7.42 13.31
CA ARG A 72 -16.81 8.65 13.90
C ARG A 72 -16.34 9.92 13.21
N ALA A 73 -15.23 9.90 12.47
CA ALA A 73 -14.74 11.05 11.73
C ALA A 73 -15.65 11.35 10.52
N LYS A 74 -16.47 12.40 10.62
CA LYS A 74 -17.45 12.78 9.59
C LYS A 74 -17.13 14.11 8.90
N THR A 75 -16.13 14.85 9.38
CA THR A 75 -15.68 16.10 8.77
C THR A 75 -14.22 15.97 8.31
N PRO A 76 -13.77 16.81 7.34
CA PRO A 76 -12.37 16.85 6.93
C PRO A 76 -11.39 17.03 8.09
N GLU A 77 -11.73 17.85 9.08
CA GLU A 77 -10.95 18.13 10.29
C GLU A 77 -10.76 16.88 11.14
N GLN A 78 -11.86 16.21 11.44
CA GLN A 78 -11.83 14.98 12.22
C GLN A 78 -11.07 13.88 11.48
N ARG A 79 -11.28 13.78 10.17
CA ARG A 79 -10.60 12.77 9.34
C ARG A 79 -9.10 13.01 9.29
N ALA A 80 -8.67 14.25 9.05
CA ALA A 80 -7.27 14.64 9.06
C ALA A 80 -6.60 14.32 10.40
N ALA A 81 -7.25 14.64 11.52
CA ALA A 81 -6.70 14.34 12.84
C ALA A 81 -6.48 12.82 13.06
N VAL A 82 -7.45 11.99 12.65
CA VAL A 82 -7.33 10.52 12.77
C VAL A 82 -6.29 9.96 11.80
N ASP A 83 -6.24 10.45 10.56
CA ASP A 83 -5.25 10.03 9.58
C ASP A 83 -3.83 10.35 10.07
N LEU A 84 -3.58 11.55 10.60
CA LEU A 84 -2.24 11.91 11.08
C LEU A 84 -1.78 11.02 12.24
N ASP A 85 -2.65 10.80 13.23
CA ASP A 85 -2.33 9.94 14.37
C ASP A 85 -2.16 8.46 13.99
N THR A 86 -2.70 8.05 12.85
CA THR A 86 -2.59 6.67 12.35
C THR A 86 -1.33 6.49 11.50
N HIS A 87 -0.96 7.48 10.70
CA HIS A 87 0.13 7.37 9.72
C HIS A 87 1.51 7.75 10.28
N TYR A 88 1.57 8.55 11.34
CA TYR A 88 2.82 9.10 11.85
C TYR A 88 2.99 8.86 13.34
N SER A 89 4.25 8.76 13.79
CA SER A 89 4.55 8.73 15.22
C SER A 89 4.30 10.09 15.86
N LYS A 90 4.07 10.08 17.18
CA LYS A 90 3.86 11.32 17.95
C LYS A 90 5.07 12.23 17.86
N GLU A 91 6.27 11.67 17.96
CA GLU A 91 7.55 12.38 17.91
C GLU A 91 7.72 13.09 16.56
N TYR A 92 7.41 12.40 15.46
CA TYR A 92 7.49 12.99 14.11
C TYR A 92 6.54 14.18 13.94
N LEU A 93 5.33 14.07 14.49
CA LEU A 93 4.29 15.09 14.39
C LEU A 93 4.55 16.31 15.29
N GLU A 94 5.19 16.10 16.44
CA GLU A 94 5.50 17.17 17.41
C GLU A 94 6.76 17.95 17.06
N GLU A 95 7.63 17.41 16.19
CA GLU A 95 8.80 18.13 15.72
C GLU A 95 8.45 19.43 14.99
N TYR A 96 9.21 20.48 15.27
CA TYR A 96 9.07 21.79 14.64
C TYR A 96 9.75 21.83 13.27
N VAL A 97 9.07 22.42 12.30
CA VAL A 97 9.60 22.78 10.98
C VAL A 97 9.39 24.28 10.81
N GLY A 98 10.45 25.06 11.02
CA GLY A 98 10.36 26.51 11.13
C GLY A 98 9.63 26.93 12.40
N SER A 99 8.52 27.66 12.26
CA SER A 99 7.75 28.20 13.39
C SER A 99 6.54 27.35 13.80
N ALA A 100 6.29 26.22 13.14
CA ALA A 100 5.13 25.36 13.39
C ALA A 100 5.54 23.89 13.51
N THR A 101 4.70 23.08 14.17
CA THR A 101 4.91 21.62 14.22
C THR A 101 4.52 20.97 12.90
N ARG A 102 5.11 19.81 12.58
CA ARG A 102 4.68 19.01 11.41
C ARG A 102 3.19 18.70 11.47
N ARG A 103 2.66 18.42 12.66
CA ARG A 103 1.22 18.23 12.86
C ARG A 103 0.42 19.41 12.34
N ALA A 104 0.76 20.64 12.73
CA ALA A 104 0.02 21.83 12.32
C ALA A 104 0.06 22.02 10.81
N ILE A 105 1.23 21.84 10.19
CA ILE A 105 1.42 21.96 8.74
C ILE A 105 0.60 20.90 8.00
N LEU A 106 0.82 19.62 8.32
CA LEU A 106 0.16 18.50 7.64
C LEU A 106 -1.35 18.51 7.86
N TYR A 107 -1.82 18.91 9.04
CA TYR A 107 -3.24 19.02 9.32
C TYR A 107 -3.94 19.99 8.38
N GLN A 108 -3.36 21.16 8.14
CA GLN A 108 -3.91 22.14 7.20
C GLN A 108 -3.96 21.59 5.77
N GLU A 109 -2.88 20.93 5.33
CA GLU A 109 -2.83 20.34 3.99
C GLU A 109 -3.84 19.20 3.81
N TYR A 110 -4.00 18.32 4.82
CA TYR A 110 -4.97 17.23 4.77
C TYR A 110 -6.41 17.77 4.76
N VAL A 111 -6.74 18.74 5.62
CA VAL A 111 -8.08 19.35 5.65
C VAL A 111 -8.39 20.01 4.32
N LYS A 112 -7.43 20.77 3.76
CA LYS A 112 -7.57 21.41 2.45
C LYS A 112 -7.79 20.38 1.34
N GLY A 113 -6.99 19.32 1.32
CA GLY A 113 -7.09 18.24 0.34
C GLY A 113 -8.45 17.53 0.40
N ILE A 114 -8.85 17.07 1.58
CA ILE A 114 -10.13 16.37 1.78
C ILE A 114 -11.31 17.29 1.47
N THR A 115 -11.24 18.57 1.82
CA THR A 115 -12.28 19.55 1.48
C THR A 115 -12.42 19.72 -0.04
N ALA A 116 -11.29 19.74 -0.77
CA ALA A 116 -11.29 19.93 -2.21
C ALA A 116 -11.74 18.67 -2.99
N THR A 117 -11.33 17.47 -2.56
CA THR A 117 -11.65 16.22 -3.26
C THR A 117 -12.91 15.52 -2.76
N GLY A 118 -13.39 15.91 -1.58
CA GLY A 118 -14.41 15.18 -0.84
C GLY A 118 -13.86 13.96 -0.10
N MET A 119 -14.68 13.40 0.80
CA MET A 119 -14.40 12.12 1.45
C MET A 119 -14.63 10.95 0.49
N GLN A 120 -13.93 9.85 0.71
CA GLN A 120 -14.14 8.60 -0.02
C GLN A 120 -15.60 8.15 0.09
N SER A 121 -16.21 7.79 -1.05
CA SER A 121 -17.57 7.26 -1.06
C SER A 121 -17.64 5.86 -0.45
N ASN A 122 -18.82 5.47 0.06
CA ASN A 122 -19.03 4.12 0.62
C ASN A 122 -18.69 3.02 -0.40
N TYR A 123 -19.16 3.14 -1.64
CA TYR A 123 -18.87 2.17 -2.70
C TYR A 123 -17.36 2.11 -3.04
N GLY A 124 -16.66 3.26 -3.00
CA GLY A 124 -15.22 3.30 -3.19
C GLY A 124 -14.46 2.60 -2.06
N PHE A 125 -14.94 2.74 -0.83
CA PHE A 125 -14.37 2.06 0.33
C PHE A 125 -14.65 0.54 0.29
N GLU A 126 -15.89 0.14 0.07
CA GLU A 126 -16.29 -1.26 -0.08
C GLU A 126 -15.52 -1.95 -1.21
N GLY A 127 -15.33 -1.26 -2.35
CA GLY A 127 -14.55 -1.76 -3.47
C GLY A 127 -13.09 -2.04 -3.10
N GLN A 128 -12.44 -1.15 -2.32
CA GLN A 128 -11.07 -1.35 -1.85
C GLN A 128 -10.97 -2.54 -0.88
N ILE A 129 -11.90 -2.63 0.08
CA ILE A 129 -11.94 -3.75 1.03
C ILE A 129 -12.15 -5.08 0.29
N ASN A 130 -13.12 -5.12 -0.62
CA ASN A 130 -13.39 -6.29 -1.44
C ASN A 130 -12.16 -6.68 -2.28
N ALA A 131 -11.46 -5.71 -2.87
CA ALA A 131 -10.24 -5.97 -3.62
C ALA A 131 -9.15 -6.60 -2.74
N CYS A 132 -8.89 -6.08 -1.54
CA CYS A 132 -7.92 -6.66 -0.61
C CYS A 132 -8.30 -8.08 -0.17
N TRP A 133 -9.58 -8.34 0.10
CA TRP A 133 -10.04 -9.64 0.62
C TRP A 133 -10.19 -10.73 -0.43
N THR A 134 -10.65 -10.38 -1.62
CA THR A 134 -10.84 -11.34 -2.72
C THR A 134 -9.54 -11.57 -3.50
N HIS A 135 -8.55 -10.70 -3.34
CA HIS A 135 -7.26 -10.90 -3.96
C HIS A 135 -6.44 -11.95 -3.23
N LYS A 136 -5.82 -12.82 -4.01
CA LYS A 136 -4.83 -13.79 -3.55
C LYS A 136 -3.75 -13.95 -4.61
N VAL A 137 -2.49 -13.87 -4.18
CA VAL A 137 -1.37 -14.33 -5.02
C VAL A 137 -1.30 -15.85 -4.90
N THR A 138 -1.44 -16.54 -6.02
CA THR A 138 -1.43 -18.00 -6.06
C THR A 138 0.00 -18.53 -6.01
N ARG A 139 0.16 -19.79 -5.58
CA ARG A 139 1.47 -20.46 -5.56
C ARG A 139 2.10 -20.52 -6.95
N THR A 140 1.30 -20.79 -7.99
CA THR A 140 1.76 -20.80 -9.38
C THR A 140 2.31 -19.44 -9.80
N GLU A 141 1.67 -18.34 -9.43
CA GLU A 141 2.18 -16.99 -9.74
C GLU A 141 3.49 -16.69 -8.99
N ILE A 142 3.62 -17.11 -7.73
CA ILE A 142 4.87 -17.00 -6.98
C ILE A 142 5.99 -17.80 -7.66
N GLU A 143 5.69 -19.02 -8.12
CA GLU A 143 6.65 -19.87 -8.81
C GLU A 143 7.08 -19.29 -10.16
N LEU A 144 6.18 -18.64 -10.90
CA LEU A 144 6.48 -17.91 -12.14
C LEU A 144 7.39 -16.69 -11.88
N ILE A 145 7.08 -15.89 -10.86
CA ILE A 145 7.93 -14.76 -10.45
C ILE A 145 9.33 -15.27 -10.07
N ARG A 146 9.40 -16.39 -9.35
CA ARG A 146 10.67 -16.98 -8.92
C ARG A 146 11.50 -17.50 -10.09
N SER A 147 10.88 -18.13 -11.08
CA SER A 147 11.58 -18.70 -12.24
C SER A 147 12.02 -17.65 -13.27
N ALA A 148 11.44 -16.44 -13.23
CA ALA A 148 11.76 -15.35 -14.15
C ALA A 148 13.17 -14.77 -13.99
N GLY A 149 13.83 -14.98 -12.85
CA GLY A 149 15.25 -14.66 -12.66
C GLY A 149 15.58 -13.17 -12.43
N PHE A 150 14.59 -12.28 -12.32
CA PHE A 150 14.80 -10.89 -11.91
C PHE A 150 14.91 -10.74 -10.38
N LEU A 151 15.51 -9.64 -9.93
CA LEU A 151 15.70 -9.37 -8.50
C LEU A 151 14.37 -9.04 -7.81
N VAL A 152 14.12 -9.65 -6.65
CA VAL A 152 12.96 -9.35 -5.80
C VAL A 152 13.42 -8.87 -4.42
N SER A 153 12.87 -7.73 -3.98
CA SER A 153 13.07 -7.18 -2.64
C SER A 153 11.75 -7.09 -1.90
N VAL A 154 11.71 -7.62 -0.67
CA VAL A 154 10.56 -7.50 0.22
C VAL A 154 10.97 -6.67 1.43
N ILE A 155 10.23 -5.59 1.66
CA ILE A 155 10.51 -4.58 2.68
C ILE A 155 9.32 -4.53 3.63
N HIS A 156 9.55 -4.76 4.93
CA HIS A 156 8.52 -4.66 5.95
C HIS A 156 9.01 -3.85 7.16
N GLY A 157 8.12 -3.10 7.82
CA GLY A 157 8.49 -2.21 8.94
C GLY A 157 9.02 -2.86 10.22
N ARG A 158 9.27 -4.18 10.25
CA ARG A 158 9.80 -4.91 11.42
C ARG A 158 11.17 -5.58 11.19
N CYS A 159 11.67 -5.65 9.96
CA CYS A 159 13.04 -6.03 9.65
C CYS A 159 13.55 -5.18 8.49
N ILE A 160 14.78 -4.70 8.65
CA ILE A 160 15.58 -4.09 7.59
C ILE A 160 15.52 -5.00 6.36
N SER A 161 15.15 -4.41 5.22
CA SER A 161 15.08 -4.96 3.85
C SER A 161 15.71 -6.34 3.68
N GLN A 162 14.91 -7.36 3.34
CA GLN A 162 15.45 -8.65 2.91
C GLN A 162 15.54 -8.66 1.37
N LEU A 163 16.77 -8.65 0.88
CA LEU A 163 17.10 -8.83 -0.53
C LEU A 163 17.12 -10.33 -0.84
N PHE A 164 16.16 -10.80 -1.63
CA PHE A 164 16.09 -12.19 -2.02
C PHE A 164 16.65 -12.35 -3.44
N LYS A 165 17.83 -12.97 -3.56
CA LYS A 165 18.28 -13.53 -4.86
C LYS A 165 17.46 -14.78 -5.24
N HIS A 166 16.85 -15.44 -4.25
CA HIS A 166 15.89 -16.52 -4.41
C HIS A 166 14.73 -16.33 -3.41
N CYS A 167 13.49 -16.25 -3.92
CA CYS A 167 12.26 -16.03 -3.14
C CYS A 167 11.86 -17.26 -2.31
N SER A 168 12.49 -17.48 -1.16
CA SER A 168 12.05 -18.49 -0.18
C SER A 168 10.98 -17.99 0.80
N CYS A 169 10.69 -16.69 0.84
CA CYS A 169 9.72 -16.08 1.78
C CYS A 169 8.81 -15.03 1.11
N LEU A 170 8.14 -15.40 0.01
CA LEU A 170 6.97 -14.65 -0.45
C LEU A 170 5.73 -15.22 0.24
N PHE A 171 5.38 -14.60 1.37
CA PHE A 171 4.25 -14.92 2.26
C PHE A 171 4.42 -16.20 3.09
#